data_AF-A0A8H4XTH7-F1
#
_entry.id   AF-A0A8H4XTH7-F1
#
_cell.length_a   1.000
_cell.length_b   1.000
_cell.length_c   1.000
_cell.angle_alpha   90.00
_cell.angle_beta   90.00
_cell.angle_gamma   90.00
#
_symmetry.space_group_name_H-M   'P 1'
#
loop_
_entity.id
_entity.type
_entity.pdbx_description
1 polymer ?
#
loop_
_entity_poly.entity_id
_entity_poly.type
_entity_poly.pdbx_seq_one_letter_code
_entity_poly.pdbx_strand_id
1 'polypeptide(L)'
;MVKDPMRLLDENVAAGTLTGRILKEVLRSQLSLIHNGSTDPERALQNTGAGARVAKWFWASDSASRKSFFKIPGATKHAIIFMVAEGLHDELRAFLRLLYRSDLGGTDGKIPKRIADKIFATFLNNYVAAEITHGRGMASAMEIFTEVADSIAHSDDLQSTNFKGSLLKPTVFHFGRFMTRDMNAGVFRDVPASVFDKFCNILEALPGLRPYGLAMRIYHPAQQDARPFMEYVRELRKSKSPPRTEMGQDLLLQTSLNGLRLLIDQKDYRDAAKY
;
A
#
# COMPACT_ATOMS: atom_id res chain seq x y z
N MET A 1 -10.11 -19.15 -19.45
CA MET A 1 -10.96 -18.95 -18.25
C MET A 1 -11.25 -20.32 -17.68
N VAL A 2 -10.94 -20.57 -16.40
CA VAL A 2 -11.19 -21.88 -15.77
C VAL A 2 -12.67 -21.97 -15.38
N LYS A 3 -13.35 -23.07 -15.72
CA LYS A 3 -14.79 -23.26 -15.45
C LYS A 3 -15.10 -23.41 -13.96
N ASP A 4 -14.23 -24.08 -13.22
CA ASP A 4 -14.32 -24.25 -11.77
C ASP A 4 -12.93 -24.02 -11.14
N PRO A 5 -12.59 -22.76 -10.83
CA PRO A 5 -11.25 -22.41 -10.35
C PRO A 5 -10.92 -23.01 -8.99
N MET A 6 -11.89 -23.08 -8.08
CA MET A 6 -11.65 -23.55 -6.71
C MET A 6 -11.45 -25.06 -6.65
N ARG A 7 -12.20 -25.84 -7.43
CA ARG A 7 -11.93 -27.28 -7.56
C ARG A 7 -10.54 -27.54 -8.16
N LEU A 8 -10.15 -26.76 -9.18
CA LEU A 8 -8.81 -26.87 -9.77
C LEU A 8 -7.71 -26.53 -8.75
N LEU A 9 -7.96 -25.57 -7.84
CA LEU A 9 -7.05 -25.28 -6.74
C LEU A 9 -6.86 -26.51 -5.84
N ASP A 10 -7.96 -27.08 -5.37
CA ASP A 10 -7.96 -28.20 -4.44
C ASP A 10 -7.30 -29.45 -5.06
N GLU A 11 -7.56 -29.73 -6.34
CA GLU A 11 -6.92 -30.80 -7.11
C GLU A 11 -5.39 -30.62 -7.20
N ASN A 12 -4.92 -29.40 -7.50
CA ASN A 12 -3.48 -29.13 -7.61
C ASN A 12 -2.78 -29.14 -6.25
N VAL A 13 -3.48 -28.74 -5.18
CA VAL A 13 -2.98 -28.86 -3.81
C VAL A 13 -2.84 -30.33 -3.44
N ALA A 14 -3.87 -31.14 -3.67
CA ALA A 14 -3.86 -32.58 -3.37
C ALA A 14 -2.80 -33.35 -4.17
N ALA A 15 -2.60 -32.98 -5.44
CA ALA A 15 -1.58 -33.59 -6.30
C ALA A 15 -0.15 -33.08 -6.02
N GLY A 16 0.02 -32.04 -5.19
CA GLY A 16 1.33 -31.41 -4.94
C GLY A 16 1.91 -30.67 -6.16
N THR A 17 1.07 -30.35 -7.15
CA THR A 17 1.49 -29.71 -8.42
C THR A 17 1.26 -28.21 -8.45
N LEU A 18 0.73 -27.62 -7.37
CA LEU A 18 0.38 -26.21 -7.33
C LEU A 18 1.63 -25.32 -7.45
N THR A 19 1.57 -24.35 -8.37
CA THR A 19 2.63 -23.35 -8.58
C THR A 19 2.09 -21.94 -8.57
N GLY A 20 2.96 -20.93 -8.44
CA GLY A 20 2.55 -19.52 -8.53
C GLY A 20 1.83 -19.17 -9.84
N ARG A 21 2.15 -19.84 -10.96
CA ARG A 21 1.45 -19.64 -12.24
C ARG A 21 0.01 -20.16 -12.18
N ILE A 22 -0.19 -21.37 -11.64
CA ILE A 22 -1.52 -21.97 -11.49
C ILE A 22 -2.36 -21.12 -10.53
N LEU A 23 -1.78 -20.70 -9.40
CA LEU A 23 -2.43 -19.79 -8.45
C LEU A 23 -2.90 -18.50 -9.10
N LYS A 24 -2.03 -17.85 -9.88
CA LYS A 24 -2.41 -16.63 -10.62
C LYS A 24 -3.64 -16.87 -11.49
N GLU A 25 -3.64 -17.94 -12.27
CA GLU A 25 -4.71 -18.22 -13.24
C GLU A 25 -6.03 -18.61 -12.57
N VAL A 26 -5.95 -19.42 -11.51
CA VAL A 26 -7.09 -19.83 -10.69
C VAL A 26 -7.71 -18.61 -10.01
N LEU A 27 -6.92 -17.84 -9.24
CA LEU A 27 -7.43 -16.71 -8.47
C LEU A 27 -7.95 -15.60 -9.38
N ARG A 28 -7.30 -15.35 -10.53
CA ARG A 28 -7.81 -14.42 -11.54
C ARG A 28 -9.15 -14.89 -12.12
N SER A 29 -9.28 -16.18 -12.43
CA SER A 29 -10.54 -16.73 -12.94
C SER A 29 -11.63 -16.64 -11.88
N GLN A 30 -11.33 -16.94 -10.63
CA GLN A 30 -12.28 -16.85 -9.52
C GLN A 30 -12.77 -15.41 -9.31
N LEU A 31 -11.84 -14.45 -9.30
CA LEU A 31 -12.19 -13.03 -9.19
C LEU A 31 -13.10 -12.58 -10.34
N SER A 32 -12.80 -13.04 -11.57
CA SER A 32 -13.63 -12.75 -12.74
C SER A 32 -15.04 -13.37 -12.63
N LEU A 33 -15.16 -14.59 -12.10
CA LEU A 33 -16.47 -15.22 -11.90
C LEU A 33 -17.31 -14.46 -10.88
N ILE A 34 -16.69 -14.01 -9.79
CA ILE A 34 -17.37 -13.25 -8.74
C ILE A 34 -17.87 -11.91 -9.29
N HIS A 35 -17.01 -11.15 -9.98
CA HIS A 35 -17.39 -9.83 -10.50
C HIS A 35 -18.48 -9.89 -11.56
N ASN A 36 -18.51 -10.95 -12.38
CA ASN A 36 -19.47 -11.06 -13.48
C ASN A 36 -20.76 -11.80 -13.09
N GLY A 37 -20.72 -12.61 -12.04
CA GLY A 37 -21.79 -13.55 -11.69
C GLY A 37 -22.43 -13.35 -10.32
N SER A 38 -21.82 -12.57 -9.43
CA SER A 38 -22.39 -12.33 -8.09
C SER A 38 -23.20 -11.03 -8.04
N THR A 39 -24.37 -11.08 -7.40
CA THR A 39 -25.14 -9.89 -7.04
C THR A 39 -24.52 -9.15 -5.85
N ASP A 40 -23.66 -9.82 -5.08
CA ASP A 40 -22.90 -9.28 -3.95
C ASP A 40 -21.43 -9.75 -4.05
N PRO A 41 -20.60 -9.03 -4.83
CA PRO A 41 -19.21 -9.43 -5.05
C PRO A 41 -18.35 -9.43 -3.78
N GLU A 42 -18.61 -8.53 -2.84
CA GLU A 42 -17.84 -8.42 -1.60
C GLU A 42 -18.07 -9.64 -0.69
N ARG A 43 -19.33 -9.99 -0.46
CA ARG A 43 -19.67 -11.19 0.31
C ARG A 43 -19.24 -12.47 -0.41
N ALA A 44 -19.31 -12.50 -1.74
CA ALA A 44 -18.81 -13.63 -2.52
C ALA A 44 -17.30 -13.81 -2.38
N LEU A 45 -16.50 -12.72 -2.37
CA LEU A 45 -15.06 -12.76 -2.10
C LEU A 45 -14.78 -13.37 -0.73
N GLN A 46 -15.45 -12.87 0.31
CA GLN A 46 -15.32 -13.35 1.70
C GLN A 46 -15.62 -14.85 1.83
N ASN A 47 -16.66 -15.33 1.17
CA ASN A 47 -17.13 -16.71 1.32
C ASN A 47 -16.33 -17.73 0.50
N THR A 48 -15.45 -17.30 -0.42
CA THR A 48 -14.70 -18.26 -1.24
C THR A 48 -13.74 -19.13 -0.44
N GLY A 49 -13.15 -18.59 0.63
CA GLY A 49 -12.04 -19.22 1.37
C GLY A 49 -10.80 -19.45 0.49
N ALA A 50 -10.65 -18.70 -0.60
CA ALA A 50 -9.51 -18.81 -1.50
C ALA A 50 -8.24 -18.30 -0.84
N GLY A 51 -8.32 -17.20 -0.07
CA GLY A 51 -7.21 -16.65 0.69
C GLY A 51 -6.69 -17.64 1.74
N ALA A 52 -7.60 -18.24 2.51
CA ALA A 52 -7.29 -19.22 3.55
C ALA A 52 -6.61 -20.48 2.97
N ARG A 53 -7.09 -20.97 1.82
CA ARG A 53 -6.46 -22.09 1.11
C ARG A 53 -5.05 -21.74 0.63
N VAL A 54 -4.85 -20.54 0.08
CA VAL A 54 -3.52 -20.07 -0.34
C VAL A 54 -2.57 -19.98 0.84
N ALA A 55 -3.01 -19.42 1.97
CA ALA A 55 -2.20 -19.32 3.19
C ALA A 55 -1.81 -20.72 3.71
N LYS A 56 -2.80 -21.63 3.82
CA LYS A 56 -2.57 -23.02 4.23
C LYS A 56 -1.58 -23.74 3.31
N TRP A 57 -1.76 -23.62 1.99
CA TRP A 57 -0.83 -24.18 1.02
C TRP A 57 0.57 -23.59 1.19
N PHE A 58 0.71 -22.28 1.31
CA PHE A 58 2.01 -21.62 1.44
C PHE A 58 2.80 -22.17 2.64
N TRP A 59 2.15 -22.27 3.80
CA TRP A 59 2.78 -22.77 5.02
C TRP A 59 3.10 -24.26 4.98
N ALA A 60 2.30 -25.07 4.28
CA ALA A 60 2.57 -26.49 4.07
C ALA A 60 3.61 -26.77 2.96
N SER A 61 3.89 -25.78 2.11
CA SER A 61 4.74 -25.95 0.93
C SER A 61 6.24 -25.91 1.24
N ASP A 62 7.03 -26.48 0.33
CA ASP A 62 8.49 -26.38 0.33
C ASP A 62 9.00 -24.97 -0.06
N SER A 63 10.30 -24.74 0.13
CA SER A 63 10.91 -23.44 -0.17
C SER A 63 10.79 -23.05 -1.65
N ALA A 64 10.84 -24.01 -2.57
CA ALA A 64 10.76 -23.76 -4.01
C ALA A 64 9.37 -23.21 -4.42
N SER A 65 8.32 -23.82 -3.89
CA SER A 65 6.93 -23.42 -4.12
C SER A 65 6.63 -22.05 -3.50
N ARG A 66 7.15 -21.78 -2.28
CA ARG A 66 7.06 -20.46 -1.65
C ARG A 66 7.78 -19.37 -2.46
N LYS A 67 8.98 -19.65 -2.97
CA LYS A 67 9.71 -18.76 -3.89
C LYS A 67 8.89 -18.51 -5.18
N SER A 68 8.30 -19.56 -5.73
CA SER A 68 7.46 -19.48 -6.93
C SER A 68 6.24 -18.57 -6.74
N PHE A 69 5.59 -18.63 -5.57
CA PHE A 69 4.47 -17.74 -5.22
C PHE A 69 4.87 -16.27 -5.32
N PHE A 70 5.96 -15.86 -4.67
CA PHE A 70 6.41 -14.46 -4.69
C PHE A 70 7.05 -14.03 -6.01
N LYS A 71 7.59 -14.96 -6.80
CA LYS A 71 8.18 -14.68 -8.13
C LYS A 71 7.13 -14.29 -9.16
N ILE A 72 5.87 -14.67 -8.99
CA ILE A 72 4.78 -14.38 -9.92
C ILE A 72 3.91 -13.24 -9.35
N PRO A 73 4.07 -11.98 -9.80
CA PRO A 73 3.38 -10.83 -9.19
C PRO A 73 1.85 -10.94 -9.25
N GLY A 74 1.33 -11.61 -10.28
CA GLY A 74 -0.10 -11.87 -10.39
C GLY A 74 -0.60 -12.85 -9.32
N ALA A 75 0.21 -13.81 -8.87
CA ALA A 75 -0.21 -14.75 -7.84
C ALA A 75 -0.42 -14.03 -6.51
N THR A 76 0.58 -13.26 -6.07
CA THR A 76 0.52 -12.49 -4.83
C THR A 76 -0.57 -11.42 -4.89
N LYS A 77 -0.68 -10.67 -6.00
CA LYS A 77 -1.72 -9.63 -6.14
C LYS A 77 -3.14 -10.18 -5.94
N HIS A 78 -3.50 -11.26 -6.62
CA HIS A 78 -4.86 -11.81 -6.47
C HIS A 78 -5.05 -12.49 -5.11
N ALA A 79 -4.04 -13.20 -4.60
CA ALA A 79 -4.11 -13.82 -3.27
C ALA A 79 -4.37 -12.79 -2.18
N ILE A 80 -3.68 -11.64 -2.22
CA ILE A 80 -3.87 -10.54 -1.27
C ILE A 80 -5.32 -10.05 -1.27
N ILE A 81 -5.96 -9.92 -2.44
CA ILE A 81 -7.37 -9.49 -2.53
C ILE A 81 -8.29 -10.43 -1.74
N PHE A 82 -8.17 -11.73 -1.97
CA PHE A 82 -8.97 -12.72 -1.25
C PHE A 82 -8.64 -12.75 0.25
N MET A 83 -7.35 -12.70 0.60
CA MET A 83 -6.92 -12.70 2.00
C MET A 83 -7.42 -11.46 2.77
N VAL A 84 -7.43 -10.28 2.13
CA VAL A 84 -8.00 -9.06 2.70
C VAL A 84 -9.50 -9.22 2.93
N ALA A 85 -10.23 -9.64 1.89
CA ALA A 85 -11.68 -9.84 2.00
C ALA A 85 -12.01 -10.81 3.14
N GLU A 86 -11.26 -11.91 3.25
CA GLU A 86 -11.40 -12.94 4.29
C GLU A 86 -10.86 -12.52 5.67
N GLY A 87 -10.31 -11.32 5.84
CA GLY A 87 -9.81 -10.81 7.13
C GLY A 87 -8.50 -11.45 7.61
N LEU A 88 -7.70 -12.04 6.73
CA LEU A 88 -6.45 -12.76 7.04
C LEU A 88 -5.24 -11.83 7.21
N HIS A 89 -5.42 -10.73 7.94
CA HIS A 89 -4.40 -9.69 8.11
C HIS A 89 -3.12 -10.20 8.77
N ASP A 90 -3.23 -11.13 9.74
CA ASP A 90 -2.08 -11.69 10.44
C ASP A 90 -1.14 -12.45 9.50
N GLU A 91 -1.72 -13.14 8.52
CA GLU A 91 -0.94 -13.88 7.51
C GLU A 91 -0.28 -12.94 6.50
N LEU A 92 -0.98 -11.88 6.08
CA LEU A 92 -0.40 -10.84 5.23
C LEU A 92 0.78 -10.15 5.94
N ARG A 93 0.66 -9.88 7.24
CA ARG A 93 1.76 -9.35 8.06
C ARG A 93 2.89 -10.38 8.22
N ALA A 94 2.58 -11.66 8.37
CA ALA A 94 3.59 -12.71 8.41
C ALA A 94 4.40 -12.77 7.11
N PHE A 95 3.74 -12.67 5.95
CA PHE A 95 4.42 -12.62 4.65
C PHE A 95 5.33 -11.39 4.52
N LEU A 96 4.88 -10.21 4.97
CA LEU A 96 5.73 -9.02 5.01
C LEU A 96 6.96 -9.22 5.89
N ARG A 97 6.84 -9.89 7.06
CA ARG A 97 7.98 -10.22 7.93
C ARG A 97 8.98 -11.15 7.26
N LEU A 98 8.51 -12.19 6.56
CA LEU A 98 9.37 -13.10 5.78
C LEU A 98 10.15 -12.34 4.70
N LEU A 99 9.45 -11.48 3.95
CA LEU A 99 10.06 -10.65 2.90
C LEU A 99 11.08 -9.67 3.47
N TYR A 100 10.77 -9.01 4.59
CA TYR A 100 11.70 -8.10 5.25
C TYR A 100 12.99 -8.82 5.68
N ARG A 101 12.86 -10.03 6.25
CA ARG A 101 13.98 -10.90 6.62
C ARG A 101 14.70 -11.55 5.43
N SER A 102 14.14 -11.45 4.23
CA SER A 102 14.64 -12.12 3.01
C SER A 102 14.73 -13.64 3.15
N ASP A 103 13.84 -14.20 3.97
CA ASP A 103 13.78 -15.63 4.27
C ASP A 103 12.32 -16.08 4.28
N LEU A 104 11.97 -16.95 3.33
CA LEU A 104 10.63 -17.51 3.17
C LEU A 104 10.42 -18.81 3.98
N GLY A 105 11.42 -19.20 4.77
CA GLY A 105 11.44 -20.42 5.57
C GLY A 105 11.69 -21.70 4.77
N GLY A 106 11.81 -22.81 5.50
CA GLY A 106 12.22 -24.11 4.96
C GLY A 106 13.75 -24.22 4.79
N THR A 107 14.21 -25.29 4.16
CA THR A 107 15.64 -25.64 4.03
C THR A 107 16.42 -24.71 3.09
N ASP A 108 15.76 -24.15 2.07
CA ASP A 108 16.36 -23.19 1.12
C ASP A 108 15.44 -21.98 0.94
N GLY A 109 15.00 -21.36 2.04
CA GLY A 109 14.06 -20.23 2.04
C GLY A 109 14.64 -18.87 1.66
N LYS A 110 15.97 -18.73 1.71
CA LYS A 110 16.65 -17.44 1.53
C LYS A 110 16.53 -16.94 0.10
N ILE A 111 16.31 -15.64 -0.03
CA ILE A 111 16.29 -14.92 -1.31
C ILE A 111 17.21 -13.69 -1.27
N PRO A 112 17.75 -13.23 -2.41
CA PRO A 112 18.58 -12.04 -2.43
C PRO A 112 17.84 -10.82 -1.86
N LYS A 113 18.47 -10.09 -0.93
CA LYS A 113 17.88 -8.95 -0.21
C LYS A 113 17.21 -7.94 -1.14
N ARG A 114 17.90 -7.52 -2.21
CA ARG A 114 17.37 -6.60 -3.23
C ARG A 114 16.08 -7.10 -3.90
N ILE A 115 15.95 -8.42 -4.10
CA ILE A 115 14.72 -9.01 -4.66
C ILE A 115 13.62 -8.99 -3.60
N ALA A 116 13.94 -9.37 -2.37
CA ALA A 116 13.01 -9.36 -1.24
C ALA A 116 12.43 -7.96 -0.99
N ASP A 117 13.27 -6.92 -1.00
CA ASP A 117 12.86 -5.53 -0.79
C ASP A 117 11.92 -5.02 -1.89
N LYS A 118 12.18 -5.37 -3.16
CA LYS A 118 11.29 -5.05 -4.28
C LYS A 118 9.93 -5.73 -4.14
N ILE A 119 9.93 -7.00 -3.73
CA ILE A 119 8.70 -7.77 -3.51
C ILE A 119 7.95 -7.20 -2.31
N PHE A 120 8.64 -6.88 -1.21
CA PHE A 120 8.07 -6.24 -0.03
C PHE A 120 7.32 -4.95 -0.39
N ALA A 121 7.98 -4.03 -1.10
CA ALA A 121 7.39 -2.75 -1.44
C ALA A 121 6.15 -2.91 -2.35
N THR A 122 6.20 -3.86 -3.28
CA THR A 122 5.05 -4.19 -4.14
C THR A 122 3.92 -4.87 -3.37
N PHE A 123 4.28 -5.77 -2.44
CA PHE A 123 3.33 -6.52 -1.61
C PHE A 123 2.57 -5.59 -0.67
N LEU A 124 3.27 -4.71 0.04
CA LEU A 124 2.65 -3.71 0.91
C LEU A 124 1.70 -2.79 0.13
N ASN A 125 2.12 -2.32 -1.03
CA ASN A 125 1.26 -1.51 -1.90
C ASN A 125 -0.01 -2.27 -2.33
N ASN A 126 0.12 -3.53 -2.75
CA ASN A 126 -1.04 -4.35 -3.13
C ASN A 126 -1.95 -4.63 -1.92
N TYR A 127 -1.38 -4.82 -0.73
CA TYR A 127 -2.13 -5.03 0.50
C TYR A 127 -2.96 -3.80 0.86
N VAL A 128 -2.34 -2.63 0.93
CA VAL A 128 -3.04 -1.36 1.17
C VAL A 128 -4.10 -1.09 0.12
N ALA A 129 -3.80 -1.30 -1.17
CA ALA A 129 -4.78 -1.09 -2.24
C ALA A 129 -5.98 -2.04 -2.14
N ALA A 130 -5.73 -3.31 -1.78
CA ALA A 130 -6.79 -4.28 -1.54
C ALA A 130 -7.62 -3.92 -0.31
N GLU A 131 -7.00 -3.45 0.78
CA GLU A 131 -7.70 -3.01 1.99
C GLU A 131 -8.69 -1.89 1.70
N ILE A 132 -8.27 -0.91 0.91
CA ILE A 132 -9.11 0.23 0.53
C ILE A 132 -10.34 -0.24 -0.26
N THR A 133 -10.20 -1.25 -1.12
CA THR A 133 -11.22 -1.63 -2.11
C THR A 133 -12.10 -2.80 -1.67
N HIS A 134 -11.55 -3.73 -0.90
CA HIS A 134 -12.18 -5.02 -0.58
C HIS A 134 -12.12 -5.35 0.93
N GLY A 135 -11.46 -4.51 1.73
CA GLY A 135 -11.34 -4.66 3.17
C GLY A 135 -12.13 -3.60 3.92
N ARG A 136 -11.54 -3.06 5.00
CA ARG A 136 -12.18 -2.06 5.87
C ARG A 136 -11.97 -0.61 5.42
N GLY A 137 -11.48 -0.39 4.20
CA GLY A 137 -11.39 0.94 3.60
C GLY A 137 -10.14 1.74 4.01
N MET A 138 -10.20 3.06 3.77
CA MET A 138 -9.04 3.96 3.85
C MET A 138 -8.41 4.02 5.25
N ALA A 139 -9.22 4.08 6.31
CA ALA A 139 -8.73 4.15 7.68
C ALA A 139 -7.85 2.94 8.02
N SER A 140 -8.34 1.72 7.77
CA SER A 140 -7.57 0.51 8.05
C SER A 140 -6.34 0.36 7.15
N ALA A 141 -6.41 0.85 5.91
CA ALA A 141 -5.27 0.86 5.02
C ALA A 141 -4.13 1.78 5.51
N MET A 142 -4.46 2.94 6.08
CA MET A 142 -3.50 3.83 6.71
C MET A 142 -2.95 3.23 8.02
N GLU A 143 -3.78 2.58 8.84
CA GLU A 143 -3.32 1.84 10.03
C GLU A 143 -2.27 0.79 9.66
N ILE A 144 -2.58 -0.07 8.68
CA ILE A 144 -1.65 -1.09 8.17
C ILE A 144 -0.33 -0.46 7.74
N PHE A 145 -0.39 0.64 6.98
CA PHE A 145 0.82 1.35 6.56
C PHE A 145 1.65 1.83 7.76
N THR A 146 1.02 2.50 8.73
CA THR A 146 1.73 3.06 9.89
C THR A 146 2.34 1.96 10.76
N GLU A 147 1.62 0.86 10.99
CA GLU A 147 2.12 -0.29 11.75
C GLU A 147 3.30 -0.97 11.05
N VAL A 148 3.22 -1.16 9.73
CA VAL A 148 4.33 -1.72 8.95
C VAL A 148 5.53 -0.79 8.97
N ALA A 149 5.32 0.52 8.81
CA ALA A 149 6.38 1.52 8.88
C ALA A 149 7.07 1.52 10.25
N ASP A 150 6.34 1.36 11.36
CA ASP A 150 6.92 1.26 12.70
C ASP A 150 7.71 -0.04 12.91
N SER A 151 7.25 -1.14 12.31
CA SER A 151 7.91 -2.44 12.42
C SER A 151 9.25 -2.54 11.66
N ILE A 152 9.47 -1.66 10.69
CA ILE A 152 10.75 -1.55 9.99
C ILE A 152 11.72 -0.80 10.91
N ALA A 153 12.86 -1.45 11.22
CA ALA A 153 13.85 -0.94 12.16
C ALA A 153 14.17 0.54 11.92
N HIS A 154 14.10 1.33 13.00
CA HIS A 154 14.56 2.71 13.03
C HIS A 154 16.07 2.69 13.27
N SER A 155 16.81 3.36 12.40
CA SER A 155 18.16 3.82 12.69
C SER A 155 18.21 5.31 12.34
N ASP A 156 18.97 6.06 13.14
CA ASP A 156 19.16 7.50 12.95
C ASP A 156 20.12 7.81 11.79
N ASP A 157 20.71 6.77 11.17
CA ASP A 157 21.60 6.96 10.03
C ASP A 157 20.82 7.26 8.72
N LEU A 158 21.43 8.07 7.86
CA LEU A 158 20.85 8.47 6.58
C LEU A 158 20.63 7.29 5.61
N GLN A 159 21.38 6.19 5.72
CA GLN A 159 21.26 5.06 4.80
C GLN A 159 20.02 4.22 5.12
N SER A 160 19.74 4.01 6.40
CA SER A 160 18.60 3.28 6.94
C SER A 160 17.28 4.04 6.73
N THR A 161 17.29 5.36 6.89
CA THR A 161 16.13 6.23 6.59
C THR A 161 15.81 6.22 5.10
N ASN A 162 16.83 6.31 4.23
CA ASN A 162 16.66 6.14 2.78
C ASN A 162 16.16 4.74 2.40
N PHE A 163 16.67 3.70 3.07
CA PHE A 163 16.22 2.33 2.86
C PHE A 163 14.74 2.15 3.26
N LYS A 164 14.35 2.60 4.46
CA LYS A 164 12.95 2.61 4.92
C LYS A 164 12.06 3.38 3.94
N GLY A 165 12.50 4.56 3.52
CA GLY A 165 11.83 5.35 2.48
C GLY A 165 11.61 4.55 1.19
N SER A 166 12.62 3.83 0.72
CA SER A 166 12.51 3.03 -0.51
C SER A 166 11.48 1.89 -0.43
N LEU A 167 11.31 1.28 0.75
CA LEU A 167 10.33 0.21 0.98
C LEU A 167 8.89 0.75 1.01
N LEU A 168 8.69 1.93 1.59
CA LEU A 168 7.37 2.54 1.78
C LEU A 168 6.89 3.34 0.57
N LYS A 169 7.83 3.84 -0.25
CA LYS A 169 7.59 4.76 -1.36
C LYS A 169 6.45 4.33 -2.32
N PRO A 170 6.36 3.08 -2.82
CA PRO A 170 5.28 2.70 -3.72
C PRO A 170 3.89 2.88 -3.12
N THR A 171 3.74 2.55 -1.84
CA THR A 171 2.47 2.69 -1.10
C THR A 171 2.14 4.16 -0.85
N VAL A 172 3.14 5.00 -0.54
CA VAL A 172 2.94 6.45 -0.41
C VAL A 172 2.49 7.07 -1.73
N PHE A 173 3.07 6.64 -2.85
CA PHE A 173 2.64 7.10 -4.17
C PHE A 173 1.22 6.66 -4.48
N HIS A 174 0.79 5.49 -4.00
CA HIS A 174 -0.60 5.06 -4.11
C HIS A 174 -1.55 5.97 -3.32
N PHE A 175 -1.23 6.31 -2.06
CA PHE A 175 -2.00 7.30 -1.30
C PHE A 175 -2.02 8.67 -1.98
N GLY A 176 -0.88 9.10 -2.54
CA GLY A 176 -0.75 10.37 -3.25
C GLY A 176 -1.69 10.52 -4.45
N ARG A 177 -2.14 9.42 -5.07
CA ARG A 177 -3.14 9.46 -6.15
C ARG A 177 -4.53 9.88 -5.68
N PHE A 178 -4.82 9.80 -4.38
CA PHE A 178 -6.08 10.31 -3.84
C PHE A 178 -6.03 11.82 -3.61
N MET A 179 -4.84 12.42 -3.54
CA MET A 179 -4.65 13.87 -3.46
C MET A 179 -4.96 14.58 -4.79
N THR A 180 -4.97 13.86 -5.92
CA THR A 180 -5.37 14.45 -7.21
C THR A 180 -6.89 14.54 -7.38
N ARG A 181 -7.67 14.03 -6.41
CA ARG A 181 -9.13 14.17 -6.41
C ARG A 181 -9.50 15.52 -5.81
N ASP A 182 -10.74 15.95 -6.05
CA ASP A 182 -11.28 17.14 -5.38
C ASP A 182 -11.10 16.97 -3.87
N MET A 183 -10.57 17.99 -3.20
CA MET A 183 -10.40 18.02 -1.74
C MET A 183 -11.72 17.72 -1.01
N ASN A 184 -12.85 18.07 -1.62
CA ASN A 184 -14.20 17.81 -1.10
C ASN A 184 -14.71 16.39 -1.36
N ALA A 185 -13.95 15.55 -2.07
CA ALA A 185 -14.34 14.16 -2.32
C ALA A 185 -14.39 13.31 -1.02
N GLY A 186 -13.94 13.86 0.11
CA GLY A 186 -14.13 13.26 1.43
C GLY A 186 -13.40 11.93 1.62
N VAL A 187 -12.40 11.62 0.78
CA VAL A 187 -11.69 10.32 0.76
C VAL A 187 -11.11 9.97 2.13
N PHE A 188 -10.66 10.97 2.87
CA PHE A 188 -10.03 10.80 4.18
C PHE A 188 -10.93 11.18 5.35
N ARG A 189 -12.19 11.58 5.09
CA ARG A 189 -13.10 12.13 6.11
C ARG A 189 -13.30 11.19 7.30
N ASP A 190 -13.39 9.90 7.03
CA ASP A 190 -13.72 8.88 8.02
C ASP A 190 -12.44 8.26 8.65
N VAL A 191 -11.25 8.78 8.31
CA VAL A 191 -9.99 8.34 8.92
C VAL A 191 -9.84 9.01 10.29
N PRO A 192 -9.53 8.26 11.37
CA PRO A 192 -9.22 8.87 12.66
C PRO A 192 -8.03 9.84 12.56
N ALA A 193 -8.17 11.05 13.12
CA ALA A 193 -7.13 12.08 13.06
C ALA A 193 -5.77 11.59 13.60
N SER A 194 -5.76 10.80 14.67
CA SER A 194 -4.54 10.21 15.23
C SER A 194 -3.79 9.29 14.26
N VAL A 195 -4.51 8.50 13.46
CA VAL A 195 -3.91 7.63 12.42
C VAL A 195 -3.36 8.49 11.29
N PHE A 196 -4.10 9.51 10.89
CA PHE A 196 -3.70 10.44 9.83
C PHE A 196 -2.44 11.23 10.22
N ASP A 197 -2.41 11.79 11.42
CA ASP A 197 -1.25 12.51 11.96
C ASP A 197 -0.01 11.61 12.03
N LYS A 198 -0.18 10.38 12.52
CA LYS A 198 0.89 9.39 12.57
C LYS A 198 1.46 9.11 11.17
N PHE A 199 0.58 8.94 10.18
CA PHE A 199 0.98 8.77 8.78
C PHE A 199 1.79 9.96 8.27
N CYS A 200 1.29 11.19 8.43
CA CYS A 200 1.99 12.40 8.00
C CYS A 200 3.37 12.53 8.67
N ASN A 201 3.44 12.32 9.99
CA ASN A 201 4.68 12.40 10.75
C ASN A 201 5.74 11.40 10.27
N ILE A 202 5.34 10.15 9.95
CA ILE A 202 6.25 9.15 9.36
C ILE A 202 6.81 9.64 8.03
N LEU A 203 5.98 10.22 7.16
CA LEU A 203 6.44 10.71 5.86
C LEU A 203 7.35 11.93 5.98
N GLU A 204 7.01 12.85 6.88
CA GLU A 204 7.80 14.06 7.13
C GLU A 204 9.21 13.75 7.65
N ALA A 205 9.36 12.66 8.42
CA ALA A 205 10.64 12.18 8.90
C ALA A 205 11.52 11.53 7.81
N LEU A 206 10.97 11.21 6.63
CA LEU A 206 11.67 10.55 5.54
C LEU A 206 12.02 11.57 4.44
N PRO A 207 13.30 11.95 4.24
CA PRO A 207 13.66 13.08 3.36
C PRO A 207 13.06 13.04 1.95
N GLY A 208 13.04 11.87 1.30
CA GLY A 208 12.45 11.70 -0.02
C GLY A 208 10.91 11.74 -0.06
N LEU A 209 10.24 11.49 1.06
CA LEU A 209 8.78 11.42 1.17
C LEU A 209 8.17 12.59 1.94
N ARG A 210 9.00 13.45 2.56
CA ARG A 210 8.59 14.64 3.29
C ARG A 210 7.57 15.51 2.55
N PRO A 211 7.70 15.77 1.23
CA PRO A 211 6.72 16.57 0.51
C PRO A 211 5.31 15.97 0.53
N TYR A 212 5.20 14.63 0.50
CA TYR A 212 3.92 13.94 0.60
C TYR A 212 3.30 14.08 1.99
N GLY A 213 4.10 13.98 3.05
CA GLY A 213 3.62 14.18 4.42
C GLY A 213 3.05 15.59 4.64
N LEU A 214 3.82 16.61 4.25
CA LEU A 214 3.38 18.01 4.33
C LEU A 214 2.12 18.26 3.49
N ALA A 215 2.08 17.75 2.26
CA ALA A 215 0.95 17.89 1.37
C ALA A 215 -0.32 17.20 1.88
N MET A 216 -0.18 16.05 2.52
CA MET A 216 -1.30 15.30 3.07
C MET A 216 -2.04 16.06 4.18
N ARG A 217 -1.37 16.97 4.90
CA ARG A 217 -2.02 17.82 5.92
C ARG A 217 -3.13 18.73 5.36
N ILE A 218 -3.10 19.04 4.07
CA ILE A 218 -4.20 19.75 3.38
C ILE A 218 -5.50 18.94 3.44
N TYR A 219 -5.40 17.61 3.46
CA TYR A 219 -6.54 16.68 3.45
C TYR A 219 -6.88 16.13 4.84
N HIS A 220 -6.30 16.70 5.91
CA HIS A 220 -6.51 16.21 7.26
C HIS A 220 -8.00 16.26 7.65
N PRO A 221 -8.58 15.18 8.23
CA PRO A 221 -10.03 15.06 8.44
C PRO A 221 -10.64 16.07 9.40
N ALA A 222 -9.86 16.58 10.38
CA ALA A 222 -10.36 17.48 11.41
C ALA A 222 -9.75 18.90 11.36
N GLN A 223 -8.58 19.05 10.75
CA GLN A 223 -7.72 20.24 10.87
C GLN A 223 -6.88 20.39 9.61
N GLN A 224 -7.52 20.80 8.53
CA GLN A 224 -6.83 21.03 7.25
C GLN A 224 -5.87 22.22 7.37
N ASP A 225 -4.60 22.02 7.00
CA ASP A 225 -3.59 23.08 7.01
C ASP A 225 -2.68 22.99 5.78
N ALA A 226 -2.72 24.03 4.94
CA ALA A 226 -1.87 24.14 3.77
C ALA A 226 -0.50 24.77 4.05
N ARG A 227 -0.35 25.53 5.14
CA ARG A 227 0.83 26.38 5.37
C ARG A 227 2.14 25.59 5.35
N PRO A 228 2.28 24.43 6.03
CA PRO A 228 3.54 23.68 6.01
C PRO A 228 3.98 23.26 4.59
N PHE A 229 3.03 22.90 3.73
CA PHE A 229 3.32 22.54 2.35
C PHE A 229 3.65 23.78 1.49
N MET A 230 2.89 24.87 1.64
CA MET A 230 3.12 26.10 0.88
C MET A 230 4.46 26.74 1.23
N GLU A 231 4.87 26.68 2.50
CA GLU A 231 6.20 27.11 2.96
C GLU A 231 7.30 26.27 2.31
N TYR A 232 7.14 24.95 2.30
CA TYR A 232 8.07 24.05 1.61
C TYR A 232 8.22 24.38 0.11
N VAL A 233 7.11 24.60 -0.61
CA VAL A 233 7.16 25.00 -2.03
C VAL A 233 7.88 26.34 -2.22
N ARG A 234 7.66 27.29 -1.32
CA ARG A 234 8.35 28.59 -1.34
C ARG A 234 9.85 28.45 -1.09
N GLU A 235 10.26 27.60 -0.16
CA GLU A 235 11.67 27.29 0.12
C GLU A 235 12.35 26.63 -1.08
N LEU A 236 11.66 25.68 -1.74
CA LEU A 236 12.15 25.06 -2.97
C LEU A 236 12.43 26.09 -4.07
N ARG A 237 11.51 27.04 -4.28
CA ARG A 237 11.67 28.11 -5.28
C ARG A 237 12.86 29.04 -4.98
N LYS A 238 13.17 29.27 -3.70
CA LYS A 238 14.29 30.13 -3.26
C LYS A 238 15.64 29.40 -3.25
N SER A 239 15.63 28.08 -3.20
CA SER A 239 16.87 27.30 -3.11
C SER A 239 17.63 27.31 -4.43
N LYS A 240 18.93 27.61 -4.37
CA LYS A 240 19.85 27.48 -5.51
C LYS A 240 20.12 26.01 -5.89
N SER A 241 19.87 25.09 -4.95
CA SER A 241 20.00 23.65 -5.12
C SER A 241 18.84 22.97 -4.38
N PRO A 242 17.63 22.97 -4.96
CA PRO A 242 16.47 22.39 -4.30
C PRO A 242 16.68 20.88 -4.08
N PRO A 243 16.29 20.33 -2.92
CA PRO A 243 16.34 18.90 -2.70
C PRO A 243 15.52 18.17 -3.77
N ARG A 244 16.02 17.01 -4.22
CA ARG A 244 15.32 16.18 -5.20
C ARG A 244 14.02 15.66 -4.59
N THR A 245 12.89 16.24 -5.01
CA THR A 245 11.57 15.76 -4.60
C THR A 245 11.18 14.52 -5.40
N GLU A 246 10.58 13.56 -4.71
CA GLU A 246 9.96 12.38 -5.31
C GLU A 246 8.50 12.64 -5.71
N MET A 247 7.98 13.83 -5.41
CA MET A 247 6.66 14.28 -5.85
C MET A 247 6.76 14.75 -7.30
N GLY A 248 5.96 14.13 -8.18
CA GLY A 248 5.87 14.53 -9.58
C GLY A 248 5.39 15.99 -9.72
N GLN A 249 5.84 16.67 -10.77
CA GLN A 249 5.53 18.10 -10.99
C GLN A 249 4.03 18.37 -11.06
N ASP A 250 3.26 17.51 -11.73
CA ASP A 250 1.81 17.65 -11.84
C ASP A 250 1.13 17.58 -10.48
N LEU A 251 1.53 16.60 -9.65
CA LEU A 251 0.99 16.44 -8.29
C LEU A 251 1.40 17.62 -7.40
N LEU A 252 2.64 18.09 -7.52
CA LEU A 252 3.13 19.26 -6.78
C LEU A 252 2.32 20.51 -7.14
N LEU A 253 2.08 20.75 -8.43
CA LEU A 253 1.29 21.87 -8.93
C LEU A 253 -0.16 21.78 -8.43
N GLN A 254 -0.81 20.64 -8.64
CA GLN A 254 -2.19 20.43 -8.21
C GLN A 254 -2.35 20.60 -6.70
N THR A 255 -1.43 20.04 -5.92
CA THR A 255 -1.44 20.20 -4.46
C THR A 255 -1.23 21.66 -4.06
N SER A 256 -0.36 22.40 -4.76
CA SER A 256 -0.17 23.83 -4.50
C SER A 256 -1.44 24.65 -4.77
N LEU A 257 -2.16 24.33 -5.85
CA LEU A 257 -3.45 24.95 -6.16
C LEU A 257 -4.51 24.60 -5.11
N ASN A 258 -4.57 23.34 -4.65
CA ASN A 258 -5.47 22.93 -3.57
C ASN A 258 -5.13 23.65 -2.25
N GLY A 259 -3.85 23.83 -1.94
CA GLY A 259 -3.39 24.59 -0.78
C GLY A 259 -3.80 26.07 -0.85
N LEU A 260 -3.61 26.72 -2.00
CA LEU A 260 -4.07 28.11 -2.21
C LEU A 260 -5.59 28.23 -2.08
N ARG A 261 -6.34 27.29 -2.68
CA ARG A 261 -7.80 27.24 -2.56
C ARG A 261 -8.22 27.12 -1.09
N LEU A 262 -7.59 26.21 -0.33
CA LEU A 262 -7.90 26.03 1.08
C LEU A 262 -7.69 27.32 1.88
N LEU A 263 -6.57 28.03 1.67
CA LEU A 263 -6.31 29.31 2.35
C LEU A 263 -7.38 30.36 2.01
N ILE A 264 -7.78 30.45 0.74
CA ILE A 264 -8.84 31.36 0.29
C ILE A 264 -10.20 30.99 0.92
N ASP A 265 -10.55 29.70 0.93
CA ASP A 265 -11.79 29.19 1.51
C ASP A 265 -11.85 29.45 3.03
N GLN A 266 -10.70 29.37 3.70
CA GLN A 266 -10.52 29.73 5.12
C GLN A 266 -10.44 31.24 5.37
N LYS A 267 -10.52 32.07 4.31
CA LYS A 267 -10.38 33.54 4.33
C LYS A 267 -9.01 34.03 4.83
N ASP A 268 -8.00 33.19 4.75
CA ASP A 268 -6.60 33.56 5.04
C ASP A 268 -5.94 34.17 3.80
N TYR A 269 -6.44 35.35 3.40
CA TYR A 269 -5.95 36.04 2.20
C TYR A 269 -4.52 36.53 2.34
N ARG A 270 -4.03 36.71 3.58
CA ARG A 270 -2.67 37.17 3.83
C ARG A 270 -1.67 36.09 3.46
N ASP A 271 -1.90 34.86 3.91
CA ASP A 271 -1.06 33.74 3.52
C ASP A 271 -1.30 33.34 2.06
N ALA A 272 -2.54 33.42 1.54
CA ALA A 272 -2.79 33.16 0.12
C ALA A 272 -2.03 34.11 -0.81
N ALA A 273 -1.95 35.41 -0.48
CA ALA A 273 -1.19 36.40 -1.27
C ALA A 273 0.34 36.25 -1.15
N LYS A 274 0.83 35.50 -0.16
CA LYS A 274 2.27 35.31 0.11
C LYS A 274 2.91 34.21 -0.76
N TYR A 275 2.11 33.26 -1.28
CA TYR A 275 2.59 32.03 -1.93
C TYR A 275 2.28 31.97 -3.44
#